data_AF-X1KA79-F1
#
_entry.id   AF-X1KA79-F1
#
_cell.length_a   1.000
_cell.length_b   1.000
_cell.length_c   1.000
_cell.angle_alpha   90.00
_cell.angle_beta   90.00
_cell.angle_gamma   90.00
#
_symmetry.space_group_name_H-M   'P 1'
#
loop_
_entity.id
_entity.type
_entity.pdbx_description
1 polymer ?
#
loop_
_entity_poly.entity_id
_entity_poly.type
_entity_poly.pdbx_seq_one_letter_code
_entity_poly.pdbx_strand_id
1 'polypeptide(L)'
;MIEKYDYIVIGAGIAGLHIGALLSQHGKVLVLEKAKEIGGRARVIDINGFKLDFGPHPVRFGPKSALGASLNEINKSINFIKPGTSWAFLNDGTKTIFPSGGIIAVIKSKLVPTLKTLKFMIKIKKMSVSDFEKLYNLSLIQWFDQENI
;
A
#
# COMPACT_ATOMS: atom_id res chain seq x y z
N MET A 1 -19.68 -20.32 -32.58
CA MET A 1 -18.34 -19.85 -33.01
C MET A 1 -17.44 -19.78 -31.79
N ILE A 2 -16.16 -20.15 -31.90
CA ILE A 2 -15.20 -19.99 -30.81
C ILE A 2 -14.82 -18.50 -30.77
N GLU A 3 -15.09 -17.82 -29.66
CA GLU A 3 -14.57 -16.47 -29.46
C GLU A 3 -13.06 -16.53 -29.25
N LYS A 4 -12.30 -15.77 -30.05
CA LYS A 4 -10.87 -15.55 -29.83
C LYS A 4 -10.69 -14.37 -28.87
N TYR A 5 -9.73 -14.49 -27.97
CA TYR A 5 -9.26 -13.45 -27.05
C TYR A 5 -7.74 -13.35 -27.17
N ASP A 6 -7.20 -12.14 -27.11
CA ASP A 6 -5.76 -11.88 -27.13
C ASP A 6 -5.14 -12.21 -25.77
N TYR A 7 -5.90 -11.98 -24.70
CA TYR A 7 -5.48 -12.23 -23.32
C TYR A 7 -6.57 -12.92 -22.52
N ILE A 8 -6.17 -13.87 -21.67
CA ILE A 8 -7.04 -14.51 -20.68
C ILE A 8 -6.45 -14.27 -19.29
N VAL A 9 -7.24 -13.66 -18.41
CA VAL A 9 -6.88 -13.39 -17.01
C VAL A 9 -7.71 -14.28 -16.11
N ILE A 10 -7.05 -15.07 -15.26
CA ILE A 10 -7.71 -15.95 -14.29
C ILE A 10 -7.69 -15.29 -12.91
N GLY A 11 -8.87 -15.01 -12.38
CA GLY A 11 -9.11 -14.36 -11.09
C GLY A 11 -9.47 -12.88 -11.26
N ALA A 12 -10.67 -12.51 -10.85
CA ALA A 12 -11.16 -11.12 -10.85
C ALA A 12 -10.90 -10.43 -9.49
N GLY A 13 -9.73 -10.66 -8.89
CA GLY A 13 -9.24 -9.86 -7.77
C GLY A 13 -8.70 -8.50 -8.23
N ILE A 14 -8.30 -7.64 -7.28
CA ILE A 14 -7.77 -6.30 -7.61
C ILE A 14 -6.65 -6.34 -8.65
N ALA A 15 -5.70 -7.27 -8.54
CA ALA A 15 -4.60 -7.39 -9.49
C ALA A 15 -5.07 -7.87 -10.88
N GLY A 16 -5.97 -8.85 -10.93
CA GLY A 16 -6.49 -9.41 -12.19
C GLY A 16 -7.38 -8.42 -12.95
N LEU A 17 -8.26 -7.71 -12.24
CA LEU A 17 -9.06 -6.63 -12.82
C LEU A 17 -8.17 -5.48 -13.31
N HIS A 18 -7.14 -5.13 -12.53
CA HIS A 18 -6.24 -4.05 -12.89
C HIS A 18 -5.43 -4.37 -14.16
N ILE A 19 -4.78 -5.54 -14.22
CA ILE A 19 -4.06 -5.94 -15.43
C ILE A 19 -4.99 -6.15 -16.61
N GLY A 20 -6.20 -6.69 -16.40
CA GLY A 20 -7.21 -6.84 -17.45
C GLY A 20 -7.63 -5.50 -18.06
N ALA A 21 -7.78 -4.46 -17.24
CA ALA A 21 -8.11 -3.10 -17.70
C ALA A 21 -6.96 -2.43 -18.46
N LEU A 22 -5.70 -2.70 -18.09
CA LEU A 22 -4.53 -2.22 -18.84
C LEU A 22 -4.43 -2.95 -20.19
N LEU A 23 -4.51 -4.28 -20.19
CA LEU A 23 -4.44 -5.09 -21.41
C LEU A 23 -5.59 -4.82 -22.39
N SER A 24 -6.76 -4.39 -21.89
CA SER A 24 -7.89 -4.06 -22.76
C SER A 24 -7.64 -2.84 -23.66
N GLN A 25 -6.59 -2.05 -23.39
CA GLN A 25 -6.14 -0.98 -24.31
C GLN A 25 -5.43 -1.55 -25.56
N HIS A 26 -5.00 -2.82 -25.51
CA HIS A 26 -4.16 -3.45 -26.53
C HIS A 26 -4.79 -4.67 -27.19
N GLY A 27 -5.95 -5.15 -26.72
CA GLY A 27 -6.61 -6.31 -27.30
C GLY A 27 -7.84 -6.76 -26.52
N LYS A 28 -8.52 -7.79 -27.01
CA LYS A 28 -9.70 -8.37 -26.38
C LYS A 28 -9.28 -9.25 -25.19
N VAL A 29 -9.77 -8.91 -24.01
CA VAL A 29 -9.44 -9.62 -22.76
C VAL A 29 -10.63 -10.41 -22.24
N LEU A 30 -10.42 -11.68 -21.88
CA LEU A 30 -11.36 -12.48 -21.09
C LEU A 30 -10.89 -12.54 -19.64
N VAL A 31 -11.73 -12.11 -18.70
CA VAL A 31 -11.46 -12.28 -17.26
C VAL A 31 -12.38 -13.37 -16.72
N LEU A 32 -11.81 -14.41 -16.11
CA LEU A 32 -12.53 -15.53 -15.52
C LEU A 32 -12.46 -15.46 -14.00
N GLU A 33 -13.59 -15.60 -13.32
CA GLU A 33 -13.67 -15.68 -11.87
C GLU A 33 -14.53 -16.87 -11.46
N LYS A 34 -14.08 -17.62 -10.45
CA LYS A 34 -14.81 -18.77 -9.93
C LYS A 34 -15.91 -18.37 -8.94
N ALA A 35 -15.70 -17.25 -8.24
CA ALA A 35 -16.66 -16.69 -7.30
C ALA A 35 -17.84 -16.05 -8.04
N LYS A 36 -18.97 -15.94 -7.33
CA LYS A 36 -20.17 -15.28 -7.86
C LYS A 36 -19.98 -13.77 -8.08
N GLU A 37 -18.99 -13.18 -7.43
CA GLU A 37 -18.71 -11.75 -7.45
C GLU A 37 -17.22 -11.50 -7.59
N ILE A 38 -16.88 -10.38 -8.22
CA ILE A 38 -15.52 -9.90 -8.40
C ILE A 38 -14.97 -9.23 -7.13
N GLY A 39 -13.68 -8.91 -7.14
CA GLY A 39 -12.96 -8.18 -6.08
C GLY A 39 -12.00 -9.07 -5.27
N GLY A 40 -12.18 -10.39 -5.29
CA GLY A 40 -11.35 -11.33 -4.54
C GLY A 40 -11.29 -10.97 -3.04
N ARG A 41 -10.08 -10.85 -2.47
CA ARG A 41 -9.90 -10.43 -1.06
C ARG A 41 -10.23 -8.95 -0.80
N ALA A 42 -10.37 -8.14 -1.84
CA ALA A 42 -10.78 -6.74 -1.75
C ALA A 42 -12.28 -6.55 -2.07
N ARG A 43 -13.05 -7.64 -2.12
CA ARG A 43 -14.51 -7.59 -2.31
C ARG A 43 -15.15 -6.81 -1.16
N VAL A 44 -16.17 -6.04 -1.50
CA VAL A 44 -17.04 -5.33 -0.57
C VAL A 44 -18.45 -5.92 -0.70
N ILE A 45 -19.06 -6.30 0.41
CA ILE A 45 -20.45 -6.75 0.47
C ILE A 45 -21.32 -5.68 1.12
N ASP A 46 -22.54 -5.52 0.62
CA ASP A 46 -23.53 -4.62 1.21
C ASP A 46 -24.47 -5.43 2.11
N ILE A 47 -24.51 -5.08 3.40
CA ILE A 47 -25.38 -5.69 4.39
C ILE A 47 -26.21 -4.57 5.01
N ASN A 48 -27.50 -4.48 4.65
CA ASN A 48 -28.42 -3.49 5.19
C ASN A 48 -27.91 -2.04 5.05
N GLY A 49 -27.25 -1.70 3.94
CA GLY A 49 -26.68 -0.37 3.70
C GLY A 49 -25.27 -0.18 4.25
N PHE A 50 -24.72 -1.17 4.97
CA PHE A 50 -23.34 -1.15 5.44
C PHE A 50 -22.43 -1.85 4.43
N LYS A 51 -21.34 -1.18 4.06
CA LYS A 51 -20.31 -1.74 3.20
C LYS A 51 -19.25 -2.42 4.05
N LEU A 52 -19.15 -3.73 3.94
CA LEU A 52 -18.18 -4.55 4.66
C LEU A 52 -17.12 -5.08 3.69
N ASP A 53 -15.86 -4.75 3.96
CA ASP A 53 -14.71 -5.35 3.28
C ASP A 53 -14.11 -6.49 4.11
N PHE A 54 -13.23 -7.28 3.50
CA PHE A 54 -12.51 -8.37 4.16
C PHE A 54 -11.20 -7.91 4.82
N GLY A 55 -11.12 -6.64 5.25
CA GLY A 55 -9.99 -6.07 5.94
C GLY A 55 -9.34 -4.88 5.23
N PRO A 56 -8.38 -4.22 5.90
CA PRO A 56 -7.81 -2.97 5.42
C PRO A 56 -6.87 -3.20 4.22
N HIS A 57 -7.13 -2.50 3.11
CA HIS A 57 -6.27 -2.48 1.92
C HIS A 57 -5.75 -1.07 1.62
N PRO A 58 -4.83 -0.52 2.44
CA PRO A 58 -4.36 0.85 2.28
C PRO A 58 -3.47 1.01 1.04
N VAL A 59 -3.81 1.97 0.18
CA VAL A 59 -2.97 2.35 -0.96
C VAL A 59 -1.95 3.40 -0.50
N ARG A 60 -0.71 2.95 -0.23
CA ARG A 60 0.39 3.85 0.14
C ARG A 60 0.62 4.88 -0.95
N PHE A 61 0.84 6.13 -0.55
CA PHE A 61 1.04 7.29 -1.44
C PHE A 61 -0.20 7.74 -2.24
N GLY A 62 -1.35 7.06 -2.10
CA GLY A 62 -2.64 7.50 -2.67
C GLY A 62 -2.53 7.84 -4.16
N PRO A 63 -2.87 9.07 -4.60
CA PRO A 63 -2.78 9.48 -6.00
C PRO A 63 -1.38 9.35 -6.62
N LYS A 64 -0.30 9.40 -5.81
CA LYS A 64 1.09 9.26 -6.26
C LYS A 64 1.58 7.80 -6.24
N SER A 65 0.70 6.85 -5.94
CA SER A 65 1.03 5.42 -5.96
C SER A 65 1.13 4.89 -7.38
N ALA A 66 1.72 3.70 -7.54
CA ALA A 66 1.71 2.98 -8.81
C ALA A 66 0.28 2.70 -9.30
N LEU A 67 -0.65 2.42 -8.39
CA LEU A 67 -2.06 2.26 -8.71
C LEU A 67 -2.68 3.57 -9.21
N GLY A 68 -2.38 4.70 -8.56
CA GLY A 68 -2.86 6.01 -9.00
C GLY A 68 -2.36 6.38 -10.39
N ALA A 69 -1.07 6.14 -10.66
CA ALA A 69 -0.46 6.40 -11.97
C ALA A 69 -1.11 5.56 -13.09
N SER A 70 -1.24 4.26 -12.89
CA SER A 70 -1.82 3.32 -13.87
C SER A 70 -3.33 3.54 -14.09
N LEU A 71 -4.08 3.92 -13.06
CA LEU A 71 -5.49 4.29 -13.23
C LEU A 71 -5.67 5.58 -14.05
N ASN A 72 -4.74 6.53 -13.90
CA ASN A 72 -4.74 7.74 -14.73
C ASN A 72 -4.40 7.41 -16.19
N GLU A 73 -3.46 6.50 -16.44
CA GLU A 73 -3.08 6.05 -17.79
C GLU A 73 -4.28 5.57 -18.61
N ILE A 74 -5.22 4.86 -17.98
CA ILE A 74 -6.46 4.37 -18.62
C ILE A 74 -7.67 5.30 -18.45
N ASN A 75 -7.48 6.53 -17.98
CA ASN A 75 -8.55 7.51 -17.72
C ASN A 75 -9.64 6.98 -16.75
N LYS A 76 -9.25 6.16 -15.77
CA LYS A 76 -10.12 5.60 -14.72
C LYS A 76 -9.64 6.01 -13.32
N SER A 77 -9.29 7.28 -13.17
CA SER A 77 -8.87 7.83 -11.88
C SER A 77 -9.97 7.64 -10.81
N ILE A 78 -9.55 7.41 -9.57
CA ILE A 78 -10.45 7.24 -8.43
C ILE A 78 -10.20 8.32 -7.39
N ASN A 79 -11.22 8.58 -6.57
CA ASN A 79 -11.06 9.46 -5.42
C ASN A 79 -10.34 8.71 -4.28
N PHE A 80 -9.16 9.18 -3.91
CA PHE A 80 -8.41 8.62 -2.78
C PHE A 80 -8.80 9.32 -1.48
N ILE A 81 -9.33 8.56 -0.53
CA ILE A 81 -9.67 9.06 0.80
C ILE A 81 -8.41 9.04 1.66
N LYS A 82 -8.04 10.20 2.22
CA LYS A 82 -6.93 10.28 3.18
C LYS A 82 -7.39 9.66 4.50
N PRO A 83 -6.60 8.74 5.10
CA PRO A 83 -6.91 8.24 6.42
C PRO A 83 -6.89 9.37 7.45
N GLY A 84 -7.73 9.26 8.47
CA GLY A 84 -7.73 10.16 9.60
C GLY A 84 -6.53 9.94 10.53
N THR A 85 -6.61 10.53 11.73
CA THR A 85 -5.57 10.39 12.77
C THR A 85 -5.31 8.92 13.08
N SER A 86 -4.05 8.51 12.97
CA SER A 86 -3.59 7.17 13.36
C SER A 86 -3.31 7.14 14.86
N TRP A 87 -3.89 6.17 15.54
CA TRP A 87 -3.73 5.97 16.98
C TRP A 87 -2.92 4.70 17.25
N ALA A 88 -2.14 4.73 18.32
CA ALA A 88 -1.47 3.57 18.87
C ALA A 88 -2.05 3.28 20.27
N PHE A 89 -2.18 1.99 20.57
CA PHE A 89 -2.55 1.50 21.89
C PHE A 89 -1.34 0.77 22.46
N LEU A 90 -0.90 1.20 23.63
CA LEU A 90 0.21 0.59 24.37
C LEU A 90 -0.26 -0.65 25.12
N ASN A 91 0.68 -1.47 25.59
CA ASN A 91 0.40 -2.71 26.31
C ASN A 91 -0.39 -2.49 27.62
N ASP A 92 -0.27 -1.31 28.22
CA ASP A 92 -1.03 -0.87 29.40
C ASP A 92 -2.43 -0.33 29.05
N GLY A 93 -2.83 -0.37 27.78
CA GLY A 93 -4.08 0.17 27.27
C GLY A 93 -4.04 1.68 26.97
N THR A 94 -2.92 2.37 27.23
CA THR A 94 -2.79 3.81 26.98
C THR A 94 -2.92 4.11 25.49
N LYS A 95 -3.85 5.01 25.15
CA LYS A 95 -4.02 5.53 23.79
C LYS A 95 -3.11 6.72 23.55
N THR A 96 -2.34 6.68 22.47
CA THR A 96 -1.48 7.80 22.05
C THR A 96 -1.51 7.99 20.53
N ILE A 97 -1.03 9.15 20.05
CA ILE A 97 -0.98 9.46 18.62
C ILE A 97 0.20 8.71 17.99
N PHE A 98 -0.05 8.00 16.89
CA PHE A 98 1.02 7.38 16.11
C PHE A 98 1.80 8.47 15.34
N PRO A 99 3.14 8.49 15.38
CA PRO A 99 3.96 9.61 14.89
C PRO A 99 4.10 9.63 13.35
N SER A 100 2.99 9.70 12.61
CA SER A 100 2.97 9.72 11.13
C SER A 100 3.19 11.10 10.51
N GLY A 101 3.20 12.17 11.30
CA GLY A 101 3.32 13.58 10.85
C GLY A 101 4.76 14.07 10.61
N GLY A 102 5.69 13.18 10.29
CA GLY A 102 7.10 13.52 10.09
C GLY A 102 7.85 13.91 11.38
N ILE A 103 8.90 14.73 11.25
CA ILE A 103 9.85 15.01 12.35
C ILE A 103 9.20 15.62 13.59
N ILE A 104 8.22 16.51 13.42
CA ILE A 104 7.49 17.14 14.53
C ILE A 104 6.72 16.10 15.33
N ALA A 105 6.10 15.13 14.65
CA ALA A 105 5.36 14.06 15.31
C ALA A 105 6.30 13.09 16.05
N VAL A 106 7.49 12.82 15.51
CA VAL A 106 8.52 12.00 16.16
C VAL A 106 9.02 12.66 17.44
N ILE A 107 9.33 13.96 17.42
CA ILE A 107 9.83 14.70 18.60
C ILE A 107 8.77 14.73 19.72
N LYS A 108 7.49 14.85 19.37
CA LYS A 108 6.38 14.85 20.34
C LYS A 108 6.01 13.46 20.86
N SER A 109 6.53 12.39 20.25
CA SER A 109 6.12 11.03 20.56
C SER A 109 7.03 10.38 21.58
N LYS A 110 6.42 9.64 22.51
CA LYS A 110 7.12 8.73 23.44
C LYS A 110 7.21 7.29 22.91
N LEU A 111 6.68 7.03 21.71
CA LEU A 111 6.65 5.69 21.11
C LEU A 111 7.99 5.24 20.53
N VAL A 112 8.89 6.18 20.25
CA VAL A 112 10.16 5.92 19.59
C VAL A 112 11.28 6.72 20.27
N PRO A 113 12.52 6.20 20.30
CA PRO A 113 13.65 6.93 20.87
C PRO A 113 14.04 8.10 19.95
N THR A 114 13.70 9.33 20.36
CA THR A 114 13.77 10.54 19.51
C THR A 114 15.12 10.75 18.83
N LEU A 115 16.23 10.67 19.57
CA LEU A 115 17.59 10.93 19.04
C LEU A 115 17.98 9.90 17.95
N LYS A 116 17.72 8.63 18.25
CA LYS A 116 17.98 7.49 17.37
C LYS A 116 17.12 7.54 16.10
N THR A 117 15.83 7.83 16.25
CA THR A 117 14.92 8.01 15.11
C THR A 117 15.33 9.20 14.24
N LEU A 118 15.76 10.33 14.82
CA LEU A 118 16.24 11.47 14.06
C LEU A 118 17.51 11.14 13.26
N LYS A 119 18.46 10.44 13.88
CA LYS A 119 19.68 9.96 13.20
C LYS A 119 19.34 9.05 12.02
N PHE A 120 18.42 8.09 12.21
CA PHE A 120 17.89 7.23 11.14
C PHE A 120 17.29 8.05 10.00
N MET A 121 16.40 8.99 10.28
CA MET A 121 15.74 9.81 9.26
C MET A 121 16.74 10.62 8.44
N ILE A 122 17.74 11.23 9.09
CA ILE A 122 18.79 12.00 8.40
C ILE A 122 19.62 11.08 7.51
N LYS A 123 19.97 9.88 7.99
CA LYS A 123 20.78 8.92 7.25
C LYS A 123 20.05 8.43 5.99
N ILE A 124 18.80 7.98 6.13
CA ILE A 124 17.95 7.57 5.01
C ILE A 124 17.79 8.68 3.98
N LYS A 125 17.59 9.93 4.42
CA LYS A 125 17.45 11.08 3.50
C LYS A 125 18.72 11.37 2.69
N LYS A 126 19.90 11.00 3.20
CA LYS A 126 21.20 11.18 2.53
C LYS A 126 21.60 10.02 1.63
N MET A 127 20.95 8.86 1.77
CA MET A 127 21.28 7.67 1.00
C MET A 127 20.75 7.75 -0.42
N SER A 128 21.57 7.29 -1.36
CA SER A 128 21.17 7.06 -2.75
C SER A 128 20.64 5.63 -2.94
N VAL A 129 20.10 5.33 -4.13
CA VAL A 129 19.64 3.98 -4.48
C VAL A 129 20.78 2.95 -4.33
N SER A 130 21.99 3.27 -4.78
CA SER A 130 23.14 2.37 -4.68
C SER A 130 23.59 2.14 -3.24
N ASP A 131 23.31 3.07 -2.32
CA ASP A 131 23.56 2.84 -0.89
C ASP A 131 22.54 1.88 -0.28
N PHE A 132 21.29 1.89 -0.74
CA PHE A 132 20.28 0.92 -0.31
C PHE A 132 20.58 -0.49 -0.81
N GLU A 133 21.08 -0.63 -2.03
CA GLU A 133 21.43 -1.93 -2.61
C GLU A 133 22.50 -2.65 -1.77
N LYS A 134 23.45 -1.91 -1.19
CA LYS A 134 24.45 -2.45 -0.25
C LYS A 134 23.83 -3.03 1.02
N LEU A 135 22.61 -2.62 1.37
CA LEU A 135 21.89 -3.11 2.56
C LEU A 135 21.00 -4.32 2.27
N TYR A 136 20.85 -4.78 1.02
CA TYR A 136 19.89 -5.86 0.69
C TYR A 136 20.19 -7.19 1.38
N ASN A 137 21.46 -7.46 1.69
CA ASN A 137 21.89 -8.66 2.41
C ASN A 137 22.05 -8.43 3.92
N LEU A 138 21.72 -7.24 4.42
CA LEU A 138 21.84 -6.88 5.82
C LEU A 138 20.46 -6.76 6.45
N SER A 139 20.24 -7.43 7.57
CA SER A 139 18.99 -7.24 8.30
C SER A 139 18.91 -5.83 8.89
N LEU A 140 17.69 -5.32 9.04
CA LEU A 140 17.47 -3.99 9.61
C LEU A 140 18.09 -3.84 11.01
N ILE A 141 18.03 -4.90 11.83
CA ILE A 141 18.61 -4.90 13.18
C ILE A 141 20.14 -4.80 13.14
N GLN A 142 20.80 -5.57 12.28
CA GLN A 142 22.26 -5.49 12.12
C GLN A 142 22.69 -4.11 11.64
N TRP A 143 21.92 -3.51 10.73
CA TRP A 143 22.19 -2.15 10.28
C TRP A 143 22.02 -1.13 11.40
N PHE A 144 20.97 -1.25 12.23
CA PHE A 144 20.78 -0.37 13.38
C PHE A 144 21.94 -0.48 14.38
N ASP A 145 22.42 -1.70 14.66
CA ASP A 145 23.55 -1.92 15.55
C ASP A 145 24.85 -1.32 14.99
N GLN A 146 25.17 -1.59 13.72
CA GLN A 146 26.36 -1.04 13.04
C GLN A 146 26.37 0.49 13.05
N GLU A 147 25.19 1.08 12.87
CA GLU A 147 25.05 2.52 12.75
C GLU A 147 24.77 3.22 14.07
N ASN A 148 24.63 2.46 15.17
CA ASN A 148 24.18 2.95 16.47
C ASN A 148 22.93 3.83 16.33
N ILE A 149 21.91 3.24 15.70
CA ILE A 149 20.55 3.77 15.50
C ILE A 149 19.58 3.06 16.43
#